data_AF-A0A832AJV0-F1
#
_entry.id   AF-A0A832AJV0-F1
#
_cell.length_a   1.000
_cell.length_b   1.000
_cell.length_c   1.000
_cell.angle_alpha   90.00
_cell.angle_beta   90.00
_cell.angle_gamma   90.00
#
_symmetry.space_group_name_H-M   'P 1'
#
loop_
_entity.id
_entity.type
_entity.pdbx_description
1 polymer ?
#
loop_
_entity_poly.entity_id
_entity_poly.type
_entity_poly.pdbx_seq_one_letter_code
_entity_poly.pdbx_strand_id
1 'polypeptide(L)'
;ALGIFAKRRTRIEIKGVDNAFVWFVHLGYAWLIVVALVPFHADVFRLSAAARHAMALGFITPLIFGVAYRVLPIFNGVNLWSHRLLRASFWALAIGSTLSFAMALNKAYETRWSYAWAAAAGLLVLTAVVLFAINIAQTLRVRPEKYVRGQPVRLTTRVTELLEAAPELRPVLIHNGLAGLAAMRHNPPRFVTIEFAARRHQVDPGPLLAALNEAIKRV
;
A
#
# COMPACT_ATOMS: atom_id res chain seq x y z
N ALA A 1 -12.84 -23.56 10.57
CA ALA A 1 -11.64 -23.38 9.74
C ALA A 1 -11.69 -22.01 9.08
N LEU A 2 -10.66 -21.17 9.28
CA LEU A 2 -10.65 -19.71 9.09
C LEU A 2 -10.72 -19.18 7.64
N GLY A 3 -11.10 -19.99 6.64
CA GLY A 3 -11.38 -19.50 5.27
C GLY A 3 -10.22 -18.79 4.55
N ILE A 4 -8.98 -18.93 5.06
CA ILE A 4 -7.79 -18.19 4.61
C ILE A 4 -7.46 -18.49 3.13
N PHE A 5 -7.88 -19.65 2.63
CA PHE A 5 -7.67 -20.09 1.24
C PHE A 5 -8.89 -19.92 0.33
N ALA A 6 -9.96 -19.26 0.78
CA ALA A 6 -11.13 -19.06 -0.05
C ALA A 6 -10.82 -18.07 -1.20
N LYS A 7 -11.20 -18.46 -2.43
CA LYS A 7 -11.05 -17.64 -3.64
C LYS A 7 -11.72 -16.27 -3.40
N ARG A 8 -10.96 -15.16 -3.51
CA ARG A 8 -11.48 -13.79 -3.29
C ARG A 8 -12.75 -13.61 -4.12
N ARG A 9 -13.89 -13.41 -3.44
CA ARG A 9 -15.22 -13.46 -4.07
C ARG A 9 -15.47 -12.34 -5.09
N THR A 10 -14.65 -11.28 -5.13
CA THR A 10 -14.62 -10.30 -6.21
C THR A 10 -13.33 -9.47 -6.08
N ARG A 11 -12.60 -9.25 -7.18
CA ARG A 11 -11.56 -8.21 -7.24
C ARG A 11 -12.30 -6.88 -7.28
N ILE A 12 -12.58 -6.30 -6.11
CA ILE A 12 -13.12 -4.94 -6.04
C ILE A 12 -11.98 -4.02 -6.45
N GLU A 13 -11.90 -3.72 -7.75
CA GLU A 13 -10.97 -2.75 -8.30
C GLU A 13 -11.48 -1.36 -7.93
N ILE A 14 -11.00 -0.86 -6.80
CA ILE A 14 -11.28 0.49 -6.34
C ILE A 14 -10.39 1.39 -7.19
N LYS A 15 -10.99 2.18 -8.09
CA LYS A 15 -10.28 3.22 -8.84
C LYS A 15 -9.52 4.09 -7.83
N GLY A 16 -8.18 4.08 -7.90
CA GLY A 16 -7.31 4.83 -6.98
C GLY A 16 -6.58 4.00 -5.91
N VAL A 17 -6.83 2.68 -5.80
CA VAL A 17 -6.07 1.78 -4.93
C VAL A 17 -5.34 0.75 -5.80
N ASP A 18 -4.13 1.09 -6.26
CA ASP A 18 -3.28 0.13 -6.94
C ASP A 18 -2.74 -0.89 -5.91
N ASN A 19 -3.01 -2.18 -6.13
CA ASN A 19 -2.50 -3.26 -5.27
C ASN A 19 -1.04 -3.62 -5.59
N ALA A 20 -0.33 -2.79 -6.36
CA ALA A 20 1.09 -2.97 -6.67
C ALA A 20 2.00 -3.08 -5.43
N PHE A 21 1.58 -2.59 -4.25
CA PHE A 21 2.31 -2.82 -2.99
C PHE A 21 2.48 -4.33 -2.68
N VAL A 22 1.52 -5.17 -3.11
CA VAL A 22 1.57 -6.62 -2.90
C VAL A 22 2.69 -7.27 -3.72
N TRP A 23 3.14 -6.64 -4.82
CA TRP A 23 4.28 -7.15 -5.60
C TRP A 23 5.56 -7.16 -4.79
N PHE A 24 5.79 -6.14 -3.95
CA PHE A 24 6.93 -6.11 -3.04
C PHE A 24 6.88 -7.26 -2.03
N VAL A 25 5.68 -7.60 -1.54
CA VAL A 25 5.50 -8.71 -0.59
C VAL A 25 5.84 -10.05 -1.25
N HIS A 26 5.34 -10.29 -2.48
CA HIS A 26 5.68 -11.50 -3.23
C HIS A 26 7.18 -11.57 -3.54
N LEU A 27 7.78 -10.45 -3.97
CA LEU A 27 9.22 -10.37 -4.22
C LEU A 27 10.02 -10.71 -2.95
N GLY A 28 9.62 -10.15 -1.80
CA GLY A 28 10.24 -10.44 -0.51
C GLY A 28 10.20 -11.92 -0.18
N TYR A 29 9.03 -12.55 -0.24
CA TYR A 29 8.91 -13.99 0.03
C TYR A 29 9.66 -14.87 -0.98
N ALA A 30 9.71 -14.48 -2.25
CA ALA A 30 10.53 -15.17 -3.25
C ALA A 30 12.01 -15.16 -2.86
N TRP A 31 12.53 -14.00 -2.43
CA TRP A 31 13.89 -13.89 -1.92
C TRP A 31 14.12 -14.61 -0.60
N LEU A 32 13.12 -14.68 0.28
CA LEU A 32 13.22 -15.46 1.52
C LEU A 32 13.48 -16.93 1.22
N ILE A 33 12.80 -17.49 0.21
CA ILE A 33 13.03 -18.87 -0.24
C ILE A 33 14.46 -19.00 -0.74
N VAL A 34 14.95 -18.08 -1.57
CA VAL A 34 16.35 -18.09 -2.04
C VAL A 34 17.33 -18.08 -0.87
N VAL A 35 17.14 -17.18 0.10
CA VAL A 35 17.97 -17.10 1.31
C VAL A 35 17.95 -18.40 2.12
N ALA A 36 16.79 -19.04 2.25
CA ALA A 36 16.64 -20.31 2.96
C ALA A 36 17.35 -21.47 2.26
N LEU A 37 17.52 -21.40 0.93
CA LEU A 37 18.19 -22.44 0.14
C LEU A 37 19.72 -22.29 0.12
N VAL A 38 20.26 -21.08 0.29
CA VAL A 38 21.72 -20.83 0.25
C VAL A 38 22.54 -21.70 1.23
N PRO A 39 22.11 -21.94 2.49
CA PRO A 39 22.84 -22.79 3.43
C PRO A 39 22.95 -24.27 3.03
N PHE A 40 22.11 -24.76 2.11
CA PHE A 40 22.15 -26.14 1.63
C PHE A 40 23.22 -26.35 0.53
N HIS A 41 23.90 -25.29 0.11
CA HIS A 41 25.03 -25.40 -0.81
C HIS A 41 26.31 -25.75 -0.04
N ALA A 42 27.18 -26.58 -0.62
CA ALA A 42 28.44 -27.00 0.02
C ALA A 42 29.38 -25.84 0.40
N ASP A 43 29.18 -24.66 -0.19
CA ASP A 43 30.05 -23.48 -0.08
C ASP A 43 29.44 -22.34 0.75
N VAL A 44 28.75 -22.66 1.85
CA VAL A 44 28.05 -21.68 2.72
C VAL A 44 28.93 -20.49 3.10
N PHE A 45 30.22 -20.72 3.40
CA PHE A 45 31.16 -19.66 3.77
C PHE A 45 31.42 -18.68 2.63
N ARG A 46 31.55 -19.16 1.38
CA ARG A 46 31.75 -18.32 0.19
C ARG A 46 30.49 -17.54 -0.18
N LEU A 47 29.31 -18.13 0.06
CA LEU A 47 28.02 -17.52 -0.25
C LEU A 47 27.49 -16.57 0.84
N SER A 48 28.19 -16.44 1.97
CA SER A 48 27.78 -15.59 3.09
C SER A 48 27.51 -14.13 2.69
N ALA A 49 28.30 -13.57 1.77
CA ALA A 49 28.07 -12.23 1.23
C ALA A 49 26.79 -12.16 0.38
N ALA A 50 26.50 -13.19 -0.42
CA ALA A 50 25.30 -13.26 -1.26
C ALA A 50 24.05 -13.43 -0.41
N ALA A 51 24.10 -14.29 0.61
CA ALA A 51 23.03 -14.47 1.58
C ALA A 51 22.66 -13.16 2.28
N ARG A 52 23.65 -12.34 2.69
CA ARG A 52 23.40 -11.04 3.33
C ARG A 52 22.70 -10.05 2.40
N HIS A 53 23.12 -9.96 1.14
CA HIS A 53 22.47 -9.07 0.17
C HIS A 53 21.07 -9.54 -0.20
N ALA A 54 20.87 -10.85 -0.42
CA ALA A 54 19.55 -11.43 -0.66
C ALA A 54 18.61 -11.23 0.55
N MET A 55 19.12 -11.39 1.77
CA MET A 55 18.34 -11.18 2.99
C MET A 55 17.98 -9.70 3.16
N ALA A 56 18.95 -8.79 3.08
CA ALA A 56 18.71 -7.36 3.30
C ALA A 56 17.88 -6.74 2.17
N LEU A 57 18.38 -6.83 0.93
CA LEU A 57 17.83 -6.11 -0.23
C LEU A 57 16.72 -6.88 -0.94
N GLY A 58 16.77 -8.21 -0.90
CA GLY A 58 15.79 -9.08 -1.55
C GLY A 58 14.59 -9.39 -0.67
N PHE A 59 14.78 -9.68 0.62
CA PHE A 59 13.69 -10.05 1.52
C PHE A 59 13.20 -8.87 2.38
N ILE A 60 14.06 -8.31 3.21
CA ILE A 60 13.68 -7.33 4.24
C ILE A 60 13.20 -6.02 3.60
N THR A 61 13.97 -5.45 2.66
CA THR A 61 13.62 -4.15 2.04
C THR A 61 12.27 -4.18 1.31
N PRO A 62 11.95 -5.16 0.44
CA PRO A 62 10.64 -5.19 -0.20
C PRO A 62 9.50 -5.36 0.79
N LEU A 63 9.64 -6.17 1.85
CA LEU A 63 8.61 -6.27 2.89
C LEU A 63 8.34 -4.92 3.56
N ILE A 64 9.39 -4.21 3.96
CA ILE A 64 9.27 -2.88 4.55
C ILE A 64 8.55 -1.93 3.58
N PHE A 65 8.97 -1.90 2.30
CA PHE A 65 8.38 -1.00 1.30
C PHE A 65 6.91 -1.33 1.06
N GLY A 66 6.58 -2.60 0.83
CA GLY A 66 5.22 -3.07 0.57
C GLY A 66 4.27 -2.75 1.71
N VAL A 67 4.69 -3.00 2.95
CA VAL A 67 3.90 -2.69 4.15
C VAL A 67 3.78 -1.17 4.32
N ALA A 68 4.86 -0.41 4.21
CA ALA A 68 4.85 1.04 4.37
C ALA A 68 3.95 1.74 3.34
N TYR A 69 4.01 1.34 2.07
CA TYR A 69 3.14 1.86 1.00
C TYR A 69 1.65 1.62 1.26
N ARG A 70 1.30 0.61 2.07
CA ARG A 70 -0.08 0.31 2.43
C ARG A 70 -0.50 0.98 3.73
N VAL A 71 0.32 0.86 4.77
CA VAL A 71 -0.04 1.18 6.15
C VAL A 71 0.07 2.69 6.42
N LEU A 72 1.13 3.35 5.92
CA LEU A 72 1.36 4.77 6.20
C LEU A 72 0.26 5.68 5.63
N PRO A 73 -0.21 5.50 4.37
CA PRO A 73 -1.32 6.32 3.86
C PRO A 73 -2.61 6.10 4.65
N ILE A 74 -2.88 4.86 5.07
CA ILE A 74 -4.08 4.52 5.87
C ILE A 74 -4.08 5.25 7.21
N PHE A 75 -2.94 5.28 7.91
CA PHE A 75 -2.84 6.01 9.18
C PHE A 75 -3.00 7.52 9.00
N ASN A 76 -2.50 8.07 7.90
CA ASN A 76 -2.71 9.49 7.56
C ASN A 76 -4.11 9.75 6.94
N GLY A 77 -4.89 8.69 6.70
CA GLY A 77 -6.21 8.71 6.07
C GLY A 77 -6.20 9.04 4.57
N VAL A 78 -5.06 9.38 3.98
CA VAL A 78 -4.94 9.85 2.59
C VAL A 78 -4.61 8.71 1.63
N ASN A 79 -4.82 8.97 0.33
CA ASN A 79 -4.32 8.07 -0.71
C ASN A 79 -2.81 8.28 -0.94
N LEU A 80 -2.14 7.26 -1.49
CA LEU A 80 -0.73 7.36 -1.87
C LEU A 80 -0.54 8.46 -2.93
N TRP A 81 0.52 9.26 -2.78
CA TRP A 81 0.80 10.39 -3.66
C TRP A 81 1.00 9.99 -5.12
N SER A 82 1.80 8.96 -5.41
CA SER A 82 2.01 8.51 -6.79
C SER A 82 2.17 6.99 -6.93
N HIS A 83 1.23 6.37 -7.64
CA HIS A 83 1.32 4.96 -8.03
C HIS A 83 2.38 4.69 -9.11
N ARG A 84 2.80 5.71 -9.88
CA ARG A 84 3.90 5.57 -10.84
C ARG A 84 5.25 5.47 -10.14
N LEU A 85 5.49 6.30 -9.12
CA LEU A 85 6.71 6.21 -8.30
C LEU A 85 6.80 4.90 -7.52
N LEU A 86 5.66 4.39 -7.03
CA LEU A 86 5.62 3.07 -6.40
C LEU A 86 6.13 1.99 -7.37
N ARG A 87 5.62 1.95 -8.60
CA ARG A 87 6.05 0.97 -9.61
C ARG A 87 7.50 1.16 -10.06
N ALA A 88 7.95 2.41 -10.20
CA ALA A 88 9.35 2.71 -10.52
C ALA A 88 10.29 2.25 -9.39
N SER A 89 9.94 2.52 -8.14
CA SER A 89 10.65 2.04 -6.95
C SER A 89 10.67 0.50 -6.90
N PHE A 90 9.57 -0.17 -7.24
CA PHE A 90 9.51 -1.63 -7.31
C PHE A 90 10.51 -2.20 -8.31
N TRP A 91 10.48 -1.74 -9.57
CA TRP A 91 11.37 -2.27 -10.60
C TRP A 91 12.83 -1.95 -10.33
N ALA A 92 13.14 -0.75 -9.84
CA ALA A 92 14.49 -0.39 -9.42
C ALA A 92 15.01 -1.32 -8.30
N LEU A 93 14.15 -1.64 -7.31
CA LEU A 93 14.52 -2.55 -6.22
C LEU A 93 14.64 -4.00 -6.69
N ALA A 94 13.73 -4.48 -7.53
CA ALA A 94 13.74 -5.84 -8.05
C ALA A 94 15.00 -6.11 -8.91
N ILE A 95 15.32 -5.19 -9.82
CA ILE A 95 16.52 -5.30 -10.67
C ILE A 95 17.77 -5.13 -9.80
N GLY A 96 17.79 -4.13 -8.90
CA GLY A 96 18.92 -3.86 -8.02
C GLY A 96 19.25 -5.03 -7.08
N SER A 97 18.25 -5.61 -6.40
CA SER A 97 18.44 -6.76 -5.51
C SER A 97 18.91 -8.02 -6.26
N THR A 98 18.36 -8.29 -7.45
CA THR A 98 18.80 -9.39 -8.31
C THR A 98 20.24 -9.22 -8.73
N LEU A 99 20.62 -8.02 -9.15
CA LEU A 99 22.00 -7.73 -9.56
C LEU A 99 22.95 -7.82 -8.36
N SER A 100 22.58 -7.28 -7.19
CA SER A 100 23.39 -7.42 -5.96
C SER A 100 23.63 -8.88 -5.59
N PHE A 101 22.62 -9.74 -5.70
CA PHE A 101 22.77 -11.17 -5.45
C PHE A 101 23.65 -11.86 -6.49
N ALA A 102 23.39 -11.65 -7.78
CA ALA A 102 24.19 -12.21 -8.87
C ALA A 102 25.67 -11.79 -8.76
N MET A 103 25.94 -10.57 -8.32
CA MET A 103 27.29 -10.09 -8.08
C MET A 103 27.97 -10.75 -6.89
N ALA A 104 27.24 -10.93 -5.79
CA ALA A 104 27.79 -11.62 -4.65
C ALA A 104 28.06 -13.11 -4.95
N LEU A 105 27.31 -13.72 -5.88
CA LEU A 105 27.66 -15.02 -6.46
C LEU A 105 28.93 -14.92 -7.32
N ASN A 106 29.01 -13.99 -8.28
CA ASN A 106 30.19 -13.84 -9.16
C ASN A 106 31.49 -13.56 -8.39
N LYS A 107 31.44 -12.82 -7.28
CA LYS A 107 32.60 -12.59 -6.42
C LYS A 107 33.08 -13.89 -5.76
N ALA A 108 32.17 -14.83 -5.48
CA ALA A 108 32.55 -16.17 -5.02
C ALA A 108 33.24 -17.00 -6.12
N TYR A 109 33.12 -16.62 -7.40
CA TYR A 109 33.69 -17.31 -8.56
C TYR A 109 34.72 -16.47 -9.36
N GLU A 110 35.24 -15.37 -8.79
CA GLU A 110 36.38 -14.57 -9.29
C GLU A 110 36.26 -13.99 -10.72
N THR A 111 35.13 -13.38 -11.07
CA THR A 111 34.94 -12.77 -12.41
C THR A 111 35.42 -11.30 -12.51
N ARG A 112 36.12 -10.95 -13.59
CA ARG A 112 36.83 -9.64 -13.81
C ARG A 112 35.94 -8.39 -13.83
N TRP A 113 34.64 -8.51 -14.09
CA TRP A 113 33.70 -7.37 -14.19
C TRP A 113 33.04 -6.98 -12.86
N SER A 114 33.55 -7.47 -11.72
CA SER A 114 32.83 -7.44 -10.45
C SER A 114 32.46 -6.04 -9.89
N TYR A 115 33.22 -5.00 -10.21
CA TYR A 115 33.04 -3.68 -9.57
C TYR A 115 32.01 -2.79 -10.27
N ALA A 116 31.97 -2.79 -11.61
CA ALA A 116 31.05 -1.95 -12.38
C ALA A 116 29.58 -2.35 -12.15
N TRP A 117 29.30 -3.66 -12.13
CA TRP A 117 27.96 -4.18 -11.84
C TRP A 117 27.55 -3.94 -10.38
N ALA A 118 28.49 -3.97 -9.42
CA ALA A 118 28.20 -3.66 -8.03
C ALA A 118 27.79 -2.18 -7.87
N ALA A 119 28.49 -1.26 -8.57
CA ALA A 119 28.10 0.15 -8.60
C ALA A 119 26.71 0.34 -9.23
N ALA A 120 26.42 -0.34 -10.34
CA ALA A 120 25.11 -0.28 -10.98
C ALA A 120 23.98 -0.82 -10.06
N ALA A 121 24.21 -1.94 -9.37
CA ALA A 121 23.27 -2.51 -8.42
C ALA A 121 22.99 -1.55 -7.25
N GLY A 122 24.06 -0.99 -6.66
CA GLY A 122 23.95 -0.01 -5.60
C GLY A 122 23.17 1.23 -6.03
N LEU A 123 23.43 1.74 -7.23
CA LEU A 123 22.72 2.90 -7.77
C LEU A 123 21.22 2.62 -7.99
N LEU A 124 20.87 1.44 -8.50
CA LEU A 124 19.47 1.02 -8.66
C LEU A 124 18.74 0.90 -7.32
N VAL A 125 19.38 0.29 -6.32
CA VAL A 125 18.82 0.16 -4.97
C VAL A 125 18.66 1.54 -4.33
N LEU A 126 19.67 2.40 -4.44
CA LEU A 126 19.59 3.78 -3.95
C LEU A 126 18.45 4.56 -4.62
N THR A 127 18.30 4.41 -5.93
CA THR A 127 17.20 5.02 -6.69
C THR A 127 15.85 4.52 -6.17
N ALA A 128 15.72 3.22 -5.91
CA ALA A 128 14.49 2.65 -5.35
C ALA A 128 14.15 3.25 -3.98
N VAL A 129 15.14 3.41 -3.11
CA VAL A 129 15.00 4.01 -1.78
C VAL A 129 14.62 5.48 -1.86
N VAL A 130 15.26 6.25 -2.74
CA VAL A 130 14.95 7.68 -2.94
C VAL A 130 13.52 7.84 -3.47
N LEU A 131 13.12 7.07 -4.49
CA LEU A 131 11.75 7.11 -5.02
C LEU A 131 10.71 6.74 -3.96
N PHE A 132 11.01 5.72 -3.14
CA PHE A 132 10.17 5.34 -2.01
C PHE A 132 10.03 6.47 -0.98
N ALA A 133 11.15 7.03 -0.55
CA ALA A 133 11.19 8.08 0.45
C ALA A 133 10.44 9.33 -0.02
N ILE A 134 10.64 9.76 -1.28
CA ILE A 134 9.92 10.90 -1.85
C ILE A 134 8.42 10.62 -1.87
N ASN A 135 8.00 9.45 -2.34
CA ASN A 135 6.57 9.11 -2.46
C ASN A 135 5.87 9.08 -1.10
N ILE A 136 6.50 8.47 -0.09
CA ILE A 136 5.98 8.43 1.27
C ILE A 136 6.01 9.83 1.91
N ALA A 137 7.11 10.58 1.79
CA ALA A 137 7.22 11.91 2.37
C ALA A 137 6.14 12.86 1.81
N GLN A 138 5.91 12.83 0.49
CA GLN A 138 4.83 13.61 -0.12
C GLN A 138 3.45 13.14 0.34
N THR A 139 3.24 11.82 0.47
CA THR A 139 1.99 11.27 1.00
C THR A 139 1.71 11.74 2.43
N LEU A 140 2.72 11.80 3.29
CA LEU A 140 2.59 12.24 4.67
C LEU A 140 2.44 13.76 4.82
N ARG A 141 2.85 14.54 3.81
CA ARG A 141 2.63 16.00 3.77
C ARG A 141 1.20 16.38 3.43
N VAL A 142 0.46 15.52 2.72
CA VAL A 142 -0.94 15.77 2.40
C VAL A 142 -1.75 15.72 3.70
N ARG A 143 -2.41 16.84 4.01
CA ARG A 143 -3.37 16.88 5.11
C ARG A 143 -4.70 16.34 4.62
N PRO A 144 -5.37 15.48 5.38
CA PRO A 144 -6.72 15.09 5.06
C PRO A 144 -7.65 16.31 5.04
N GLU A 145 -8.40 16.50 3.95
CA GLU A 145 -9.42 17.54 3.87
C GLU A 145 -10.52 17.25 4.87
N LYS A 146 -10.53 17.96 6.00
CA LYS A 146 -11.61 17.86 6.97
C LYS A 146 -12.90 18.38 6.34
N TYR A 147 -13.97 17.58 6.42
CA TYR A 147 -15.30 18.08 6.08
C TYR A 147 -15.68 19.25 7.00
N VAL A 148 -16.11 20.37 6.39
CA VAL A 148 -16.60 21.55 7.09
C VAL A 148 -18.12 21.58 6.97
N ARG A 149 -18.82 21.75 8.11
CA ARG A 149 -20.28 21.81 8.16
C ARG A 149 -20.81 22.91 7.22
N GLY A 150 -21.84 22.58 6.45
CA GLY A 150 -22.44 23.48 5.45
C GLY A 150 -21.84 23.37 4.05
N GLN A 151 -20.72 22.64 3.87
CA GLN A 151 -20.24 22.30 2.52
C GLN A 151 -21.02 21.12 1.93
N PRO A 152 -21.21 21.06 0.60
CA PRO A 152 -21.83 19.92 -0.04
C PRO A 152 -20.96 18.67 0.12
N VAL A 153 -21.57 17.57 0.54
CA VAL A 153 -20.96 16.24 0.61
C VAL A 153 -20.63 15.78 -0.79
N ARG A 154 -19.39 15.29 -0.96
CA ARG A 154 -18.87 14.73 -2.20
C ARG A 154 -18.62 13.24 -2.00
N LEU A 155 -18.45 12.53 -3.12
CA LEU A 155 -18.06 11.11 -3.12
C LEU A 155 -16.73 10.84 -2.40
N THR A 156 -15.83 11.82 -2.42
CA THR A 156 -14.52 11.78 -1.77
C THR A 156 -14.58 12.12 -0.28
N THR A 157 -15.71 12.66 0.21
CA THR A 157 -15.88 12.98 1.64
C THR A 157 -15.79 11.71 2.46
N ARG A 158 -15.06 11.76 3.58
CA ARG A 158 -14.88 10.63 4.49
C ARG A 158 -16.04 10.54 5.45
N VAL A 159 -16.55 9.32 5.62
CA VAL A 159 -17.72 9.06 6.48
C VAL A 159 -17.43 9.45 7.93
N THR A 160 -16.23 9.16 8.42
CA THR A 160 -15.80 9.49 9.78
C THR A 160 -15.79 11.00 10.03
N GLU A 161 -15.26 11.77 9.09
CA GLU A 161 -15.15 13.23 9.22
C GLU A 161 -16.52 13.90 9.08
N LEU A 162 -17.38 13.38 8.19
CA LEU A 162 -18.77 13.82 8.08
C LEU A 162 -19.52 13.60 9.40
N LEU A 163 -19.37 12.43 10.01
CA LEU A 163 -20.03 12.09 11.28
C LEU A 163 -19.44 12.82 12.49
N GLU A 164 -18.15 13.18 12.45
CA GLU A 164 -17.52 14.03 13.47
C GLU A 164 -18.06 15.48 13.40
N ALA A 165 -18.30 16.01 12.20
CA ALA A 165 -18.77 17.38 11.99
C ALA A 165 -20.31 17.55 12.07
N ALA A 166 -21.07 16.53 11.66
CA ALA A 166 -22.53 16.52 11.65
C ALA A 166 -23.06 15.14 12.11
N PRO A 167 -23.05 14.87 13.43
CA PRO A 167 -23.50 13.59 14.00
C PRO A 167 -24.94 13.23 13.62
N GLU A 168 -25.80 14.22 13.40
CA GLU A 168 -27.18 14.08 12.95
C GLU A 168 -27.36 13.39 11.59
N LEU A 169 -26.31 13.28 10.76
CA LEU A 169 -26.39 12.60 9.46
C LEU A 169 -26.26 11.08 9.55
N ARG A 170 -25.91 10.52 10.72
CA ARG A 170 -25.81 9.07 10.91
C ARG A 170 -27.09 8.30 10.55
N PRO A 171 -28.29 8.71 10.99
CA PRO A 171 -29.54 8.05 10.62
C PRO A 171 -29.82 8.14 9.11
N VAL A 172 -29.48 9.27 8.47
CA VAL A 172 -29.66 9.47 7.02
C VAL A 172 -28.78 8.49 6.23
N LEU A 173 -27.52 8.30 6.63
CA LEU A 173 -26.62 7.32 6.03
C LEU A 173 -27.18 5.90 6.16
N ILE A 174 -27.66 5.53 7.36
CA ILE A 174 -28.22 4.20 7.63
C ILE A 174 -29.48 3.95 6.79
N HIS A 175 -30.39 4.92 6.75
CA HIS A 175 -31.66 4.83 6.01
C HIS A 175 -31.44 4.69 4.50
N ASN A 176 -30.41 5.35 3.97
CA ASN A 176 -30.04 5.28 2.55
C ASN A 176 -29.13 4.08 2.21
N GLY A 177 -29.12 3.01 3.03
CA GLY A 177 -28.51 1.73 2.68
C GLY A 177 -27.14 1.44 3.30
N LEU A 178 -26.55 2.36 4.08
CA LEU A 178 -25.33 2.09 4.85
C LEU A 178 -25.65 1.45 6.21
N ALA A 179 -26.47 0.38 6.19
CA ALA A 179 -26.92 -0.32 7.41
C ALA A 179 -25.76 -0.84 8.27
N GLY A 180 -24.60 -1.09 7.67
CA GLY A 180 -23.38 -1.47 8.39
C GLY A 180 -22.95 -0.46 9.46
N LEU A 181 -23.31 0.82 9.32
CA LEU A 181 -23.06 1.86 10.34
C LEU A 181 -23.89 1.68 11.60
N ALA A 182 -25.08 1.07 11.51
CA ALA A 182 -25.95 0.86 12.66
C ALA A 182 -25.36 -0.16 13.64
N ALA A 183 -24.62 -1.15 13.13
CA ALA A 183 -23.98 -2.19 13.94
C ALA A 183 -22.62 -1.76 14.53
N MET A 184 -22.06 -0.61 14.11
CA MET A 184 -20.75 -0.15 14.55
C MET A 184 -20.84 0.66 15.85
N ARG A 185 -20.06 0.27 16.87
CA ARG A 185 -19.93 1.01 18.14
C ARG A 185 -19.10 2.28 18.01
N HIS A 186 -18.19 2.32 17.04
CA HIS A 186 -17.30 3.45 16.74
C HIS A 186 -17.46 3.89 15.29
N ASN A 187 -16.97 5.09 14.95
CA ASN A 187 -16.97 5.54 13.56
C ASN A 187 -16.13 4.59 12.68
N PRO A 188 -16.48 4.44 11.38
CA PRO A 188 -15.68 3.64 10.46
C PRO A 188 -14.24 4.16 10.38
N PRO A 189 -13.30 3.35 9.86
CA PRO A 189 -11.92 3.79 9.65
C PRO A 189 -11.84 5.06 8.79
N ARG A 190 -10.91 5.97 9.11
CA ARG A 190 -10.80 7.30 8.49
C ARG A 190 -10.58 7.29 6.98
N PHE A 191 -10.08 6.19 6.41
CA PHE A 191 -9.89 6.05 4.96
C PHE A 191 -11.21 5.76 4.20
N VAL A 192 -12.32 5.51 4.91
CA VAL A 192 -13.61 5.16 4.28
C VAL A 192 -14.31 6.41 3.76
N THR A 193 -14.39 6.55 2.43
CA THR A 193 -15.16 7.59 1.75
C THR A 193 -16.62 7.20 1.53
N ILE A 194 -17.49 8.17 1.25
CA ILE A 194 -18.89 7.94 0.88
C ILE A 194 -18.98 7.01 -0.33
N GLU A 195 -18.14 7.22 -1.35
CA GLU A 195 -18.09 6.33 -2.52
C GLU A 195 -17.71 4.90 -2.16
N PHE A 196 -16.67 4.74 -1.33
CA PHE A 196 -16.23 3.41 -0.91
C PHE A 196 -17.33 2.68 -0.15
N ALA A 197 -17.99 3.38 0.77
CA ALA A 197 -19.08 2.84 1.57
C ALA A 197 -20.28 2.46 0.69
N ALA A 198 -20.69 3.35 -0.23
CA ALA A 198 -21.79 3.11 -1.16
C ALA A 198 -21.52 1.88 -2.04
N ARG A 199 -20.34 1.80 -2.68
CA ARG A 199 -19.95 0.64 -3.51
C ARG A 199 -19.90 -0.66 -2.70
N ARG A 200 -19.36 -0.62 -1.48
CA ARG A 200 -19.26 -1.80 -0.61
C ARG A 200 -20.63 -2.36 -0.24
N HIS A 201 -21.61 -1.49 -0.05
CA HIS A 201 -22.99 -1.85 0.28
C HIS A 201 -23.91 -1.93 -0.94
N GLN A 202 -23.37 -1.82 -2.17
CA GLN A 202 -24.13 -1.83 -3.42
C GLN A 202 -25.26 -0.78 -3.47
N VAL A 203 -25.03 0.37 -2.84
CA VAL A 203 -25.92 1.53 -2.83
C VAL A 203 -25.56 2.47 -3.97
N ASP A 204 -26.57 3.02 -4.65
CA ASP A 204 -26.34 4.06 -5.66
C ASP A 204 -25.85 5.37 -5.00
N PRO A 205 -24.63 5.84 -5.34
CA PRO A 205 -24.07 7.05 -4.76
C PRO A 205 -24.85 8.34 -5.09
N GLY A 206 -25.60 8.39 -6.19
CA GLY A 206 -26.32 9.60 -6.60
C GLY A 206 -27.42 10.01 -5.62
N PRO A 207 -28.43 9.16 -5.39
CA PRO A 207 -29.52 9.42 -4.44
C PRO A 207 -29.02 9.63 -3.01
N LEU A 208 -28.00 8.88 -2.59
CA LEU A 208 -27.37 9.02 -1.28
C LEU A 208 -26.79 10.42 -1.07
N LEU A 209 -26.05 10.94 -2.06
CA LEU A 209 -25.50 12.30 -1.97
C LEU A 209 -26.60 13.37 -1.97
N ALA A 210 -27.66 13.19 -2.75
CA ALA A 210 -28.78 14.13 -2.77
C ALA A 210 -29.44 14.21 -1.39
N ALA A 211 -29.75 13.06 -0.77
CA ALA A 211 -30.33 12.98 0.56
C ALA A 211 -29.44 13.60 1.64
N LEU A 212 -28.13 13.37 1.58
CA LEU A 212 -27.17 13.96 2.53
C LEU A 212 -27.08 15.49 2.38
N ASN A 213 -26.99 15.98 1.15
CA ASN A 213 -26.91 17.41 0.89
C ASN A 213 -28.22 18.14 1.23
N GLU A 214 -29.37 17.48 1.06
CA GLU A 214 -30.66 18.01 1.49
C GLU A 214 -30.76 18.06 3.03
N ALA A 215 -30.34 16.99 3.72
CA ALA A 215 -30.31 16.96 5.17
C ALA A 215 -29.41 18.05 5.77
N ILE A 216 -28.27 18.35 5.14
CA ILE A 216 -27.37 19.45 5.57
C ILE A 216 -28.02 20.82 5.42
N LYS A 217 -28.86 21.04 4.40
CA LYS A 217 -29.57 22.33 4.23
C LYS A 217 -30.64 22.56 5.30
N ARG A 218 -31.13 21.49 5.94
CA ARG A 218 -32.19 21.55 6.95
C ARG A 218 -31.67 21.73 8.37
N VAL A 219 -30.35 21.73 8.56
CA VAL A 219 -29.64 21.69 9.84
C VAL A 219 -28.74 22.91 9.96
#